data_AF-A0A7W1MBQ7-F1
#
_entry.id   AF-A0A7W1MBQ7-F1
#
_cell.length_a   1.000
_cell.length_b   1.000
_cell.length_c   1.000
_cell.angle_alpha   90.00
_cell.angle_beta   90.00
_cell.angle_gamma   90.00
#
_symmetry.space_group_name_H-M   'P 1'
#
loop_
_entity.id
_entity.type
_entity.pdbx_description
1 polymer ?
#
loop_
_entity_poly.entity_id
_entity_poly.type
_entity_poly.pdbx_seq_one_letter_code
_entity_poly.pdbx_strand_id
1 'polypeptide(L)'
;MNKICSNSYGKLPGFLASFDHSLLSKGPVIQEQVHDFVKKLNTKVLSEKINGITFNSKYIKPELRGGACSAIALRIACPLLDRVKHLPSNSSWDCQADAIDFVELINKSESIEKDQIRSVQAAFNTIIVTSEKISDISQQKIRALAAFYDIKILYSTDEYVIEEGENFERKFLEQIKNLNQGVYLVRAIQEADNRKKESRGHSTIYIKDKKEELYFDPRLGLYKLNEQKKVFFESIYGSKRIYNLDNIKIHLLSK
;
A
#
# COMPACT_ATOMS: atom_id res chain seq x y z
N MET A 1 21.54 -6.64 -9.92
CA MET A 1 20.12 -6.27 -9.68
C MET A 1 19.60 -5.62 -10.95
N ASN A 2 18.65 -6.29 -11.58
CA ASN A 2 18.23 -6.03 -12.96
C ASN A 2 17.57 -4.65 -13.13
N LYS A 3 18.08 -3.88 -14.10
CA LYS A 3 17.50 -2.65 -14.68
C LYS A 3 16.26 -2.96 -15.55
N ILE A 4 15.50 -3.98 -15.18
CA ILE A 4 14.36 -4.49 -15.93
C ILE A 4 13.12 -3.92 -15.25
N CYS A 5 12.25 -3.26 -16.02
CA CYS A 5 10.89 -2.78 -15.67
C CYS A 5 10.64 -1.27 -15.53
N SER A 6 11.58 -0.32 -15.63
CA SER A 6 11.17 1.10 -15.61
C SER A 6 10.74 1.63 -16.99
N ASN A 7 11.41 1.22 -18.08
CA ASN A 7 11.24 1.87 -19.39
C ASN A 7 10.06 1.34 -20.24
N SER A 8 9.51 0.16 -19.94
CA SER A 8 8.40 -0.42 -20.71
C SER A 8 7.02 0.00 -20.20
N TYR A 9 6.88 0.34 -18.92
CA TYR A 9 5.57 0.58 -18.30
C TYR A 9 5.05 2.00 -18.51
N GLY A 10 5.94 3.00 -18.65
CA GLY A 10 5.56 4.37 -19.04
C GLY A 10 4.98 4.49 -20.46
N LYS A 11 4.88 3.39 -21.21
CA LYS A 11 4.26 3.32 -22.54
C LYS A 11 2.91 2.58 -22.53
N LEU A 12 2.45 2.10 -21.37
CA LEU A 12 1.17 1.42 -21.28
C LEU A 12 0.03 2.45 -21.33
N PRO A 13 -1.10 2.12 -22.00
CA PRO A 13 -2.27 2.98 -22.03
C PRO A 13 -2.73 3.35 -20.62
N GLY A 14 -3.08 4.63 -20.42
CA GLY A 14 -3.57 5.14 -19.14
C GLY A 14 -2.49 5.56 -18.15
N PHE A 15 -1.20 5.52 -18.49
CA PHE A 15 -0.14 6.08 -17.65
C PHE A 15 -0.35 7.59 -17.43
N LEU A 16 -0.28 8.03 -16.17
CA LEU A 16 -0.48 9.43 -15.77
C LEU A 16 0.78 10.06 -15.18
N ALA A 17 1.52 9.32 -14.34
CA ALA A 17 2.77 9.80 -13.75
C ALA A 17 3.68 8.67 -13.32
N SER A 18 4.99 8.91 -13.39
CA SER A 18 6.02 8.04 -12.82
C SER A 18 6.14 8.23 -11.31
N PHE A 19 6.67 7.22 -10.63
CA PHE A 19 7.15 7.37 -9.27
C PHE A 19 8.35 6.44 -9.05
N ASP A 20 9.50 6.99 -8.68
CA ASP A 20 10.70 6.18 -8.40
C ASP A 20 10.96 6.01 -6.90
N HIS A 21 10.56 4.85 -6.36
CA HIS A 21 10.83 4.46 -4.99
C HIS A 21 12.23 3.85 -4.77
N SER A 22 13.08 3.72 -5.80
CA SER A 22 14.38 3.04 -5.72
C SER A 22 15.26 3.64 -4.62
N LEU A 23 15.28 4.97 -4.53
CA LEU A 23 16.03 5.74 -3.52
C LEU A 23 15.37 5.69 -2.13
N LEU A 24 14.08 5.42 -2.04
CA LEU A 24 13.35 5.31 -0.77
C LEU A 24 13.56 3.94 -0.13
N SER A 25 13.73 2.91 -0.95
CA SER A 25 13.80 1.51 -0.50
C SER A 25 15.12 1.12 0.19
N LYS A 26 16.17 1.96 0.08
CA LYS A 26 17.52 1.67 0.59
C LYS A 26 18.18 2.94 1.13
N GLY A 27 19.07 2.76 2.09
CA GLY A 27 19.88 3.84 2.65
C GLY A 27 19.94 3.81 4.18
N PRO A 28 20.71 4.73 4.77
CA PRO A 28 20.77 4.92 6.21
C PRO A 28 19.41 5.40 6.76
N VAL A 29 19.17 5.15 8.03
CA VAL A 29 17.98 5.63 8.75
C VAL A 29 18.40 6.48 9.95
N ILE A 30 17.62 7.51 10.25
CA ILE A 30 17.84 8.37 11.41
C ILE A 30 17.24 7.66 12.64
N GLN A 31 18.07 6.95 13.40
CA GLN A 31 17.63 6.05 14.48
C GLN A 31 16.66 6.72 15.46
N GLU A 32 16.95 7.94 15.88
CA GLU A 32 16.10 8.72 16.80
C GLU A 32 14.67 8.88 16.26
N GLN A 33 14.52 9.29 15.00
CA GLN A 33 13.21 9.39 14.36
C GLN A 33 12.49 8.04 14.30
N VAL A 34 13.21 6.94 14.05
CA VAL A 34 12.62 5.60 14.03
C VAL A 34 12.08 5.23 15.41
N HIS A 35 12.82 5.52 16.48
CA HIS A 35 12.37 5.29 17.86
C HIS A 35 11.08 6.06 18.18
N ASP A 36 11.01 7.33 17.79
CA ASP A 36 9.81 8.14 17.96
C ASP A 36 8.60 7.58 17.19
N PHE A 37 8.82 7.14 15.95
CA PHE A 37 7.76 6.50 15.17
C PHE A 37 7.31 5.16 15.74
N VAL A 38 8.22 4.35 16.28
CA VAL A 38 7.87 3.11 17.00
C VAL A 38 7.00 3.42 18.23
N LYS A 39 7.35 4.45 19.00
CA LYS A 39 6.55 4.90 20.15
C LYS A 39 5.16 5.38 19.72
N LYS A 40 5.08 6.17 18.65
CA LYS A 40 3.81 6.64 18.06
C LYS A 40 2.95 5.46 17.60
N LEU A 41 3.54 4.50 16.90
CA LEU A 41 2.85 3.29 16.43
C LEU A 41 2.26 2.48 17.59
N ASN A 42 3.03 2.22 18.64
CA ASN A 42 2.52 1.50 19.81
C ASN A 42 1.41 2.27 20.54
N THR A 43 1.50 3.60 20.60
CA THR A 43 0.43 4.44 21.15
C THR A 43 -0.86 4.28 20.33
N LYS A 44 -0.76 4.29 19.00
CA LYS A 44 -1.90 4.08 18.09
C LYS A 44 -2.50 2.69 18.19
N VAL A 45 -1.66 1.65 18.25
CA VAL A 45 -2.11 0.26 18.46
C VAL A 45 -2.94 0.15 19.74
N LEU A 46 -2.48 0.75 20.84
CA LEU A 46 -3.17 0.75 22.11
C LEU A 46 -4.49 1.52 22.04
N SER A 47 -4.49 2.74 21.48
CA SER A 47 -5.71 3.58 21.42
C SER A 47 -6.80 2.98 20.53
N GLU A 48 -6.41 2.36 19.41
CA GLU A 48 -7.32 1.72 18.45
C GLU A 48 -7.69 0.27 18.84
N LYS A 49 -7.20 -0.20 20.00
CA LYS A 49 -7.41 -1.57 20.52
C LYS A 49 -7.08 -2.65 19.48
N ILE A 50 -5.96 -2.48 18.78
CA ILE A 50 -5.46 -3.43 17.78
C ILE A 50 -4.75 -4.56 18.52
N ASN A 51 -5.24 -5.78 18.36
CA ASN A 51 -4.78 -6.92 19.15
C ASN A 51 -3.61 -7.65 18.47
N GLY A 52 -2.76 -8.25 19.32
CA GLY A 52 -1.67 -9.18 18.94
C GLY A 52 -0.63 -8.65 17.96
N ILE A 53 -0.52 -7.32 17.83
CA ILE A 53 0.51 -6.63 17.08
C ILE A 53 1.18 -5.62 18.01
N THR A 54 2.50 -5.49 17.92
CA THR A 54 3.24 -4.38 18.53
C THR A 54 4.49 -4.06 17.70
N PHE A 55 5.19 -2.99 18.03
CA PHE A 55 6.40 -2.54 17.35
C PHE A 55 7.56 -2.52 18.33
N ASN A 56 8.64 -3.24 18.02
CA ASN A 56 9.75 -3.43 18.94
C ASN A 56 11.06 -2.84 18.39
N SER A 57 11.54 -1.79 19.07
CA SER A 57 12.74 -1.04 18.68
C SER A 57 14.02 -1.88 18.58
N LYS A 58 14.08 -3.06 19.21
CA LYS A 58 15.21 -4.00 19.06
C LYS A 58 15.40 -4.52 17.64
N TYR A 59 14.38 -4.39 16.78
CA TYR A 59 14.46 -4.79 15.38
C TYR A 59 14.73 -3.64 14.42
N ILE A 60 15.02 -2.44 14.92
CA ILE A 60 15.48 -1.34 14.08
C ILE A 60 16.84 -1.73 13.51
N LYS A 61 16.97 -1.58 12.19
CA LYS A 61 18.24 -1.81 11.48
C LYS A 61 18.85 -0.45 11.15
N PRO A 62 20.19 -0.34 11.09
CA PRO A 62 20.89 0.89 10.69
C PRO A 62 20.64 1.26 9.23
N GLU A 63 20.25 0.28 8.40
CA GLU A 63 20.00 0.46 6.99
C GLU A 63 18.76 -0.31 6.52
N LEU A 64 18.10 0.22 5.50
CA LEU A 64 16.96 -0.39 4.84
C LEU A 64 17.33 -1.19 3.59
N ARG A 65 16.58 -2.28 3.39
CA ARG A 65 16.64 -3.13 2.19
C ARG A 65 15.22 -3.55 1.78
N GLY A 66 14.50 -2.63 1.15
CA GLY A 66 13.13 -2.86 0.66
C GLY A 66 12.04 -2.71 1.74
N GLY A 67 10.77 -2.81 1.31
CA GLY A 67 9.59 -2.68 2.17
C GLY A 67 8.99 -1.27 2.24
N ALA A 68 9.35 -0.37 1.32
CA ALA A 68 8.83 1.00 1.29
C ALA A 68 7.37 1.09 0.85
N CYS A 69 6.86 0.10 0.11
CA CYS A 69 5.58 0.18 -0.60
C CYS A 69 4.41 0.51 0.34
N SER A 70 4.31 -0.12 1.52
CA SER A 70 3.21 0.17 2.45
C SER A 70 3.30 1.58 3.04
N ALA A 71 4.51 2.06 3.36
CA ALA A 71 4.70 3.42 3.88
C ALA A 71 4.29 4.47 2.85
N ILE A 72 4.66 4.25 1.59
CA ILE A 72 4.36 5.14 0.46
C ILE A 72 2.87 5.11 0.12
N ALA A 73 2.29 3.91 -0.02
CA ALA A 73 0.88 3.75 -0.35
C ALA A 73 -0.04 4.41 0.70
N LEU A 74 0.20 4.16 1.99
CA LEU A 74 -0.61 4.76 3.06
C LEU A 74 -0.40 6.27 3.17
N ARG A 75 0.80 6.77 2.88
CA ARG A 75 1.05 8.21 2.84
C ARG A 75 0.27 8.88 1.72
N ILE A 76 0.27 8.29 0.52
CA ILE A 76 -0.48 8.80 -0.62
C ILE A 76 -2.00 8.69 -0.37
N ALA A 77 -2.45 7.64 0.32
CA ALA A 77 -3.85 7.49 0.73
C ALA A 77 -4.36 8.65 1.60
N CYS A 78 -3.51 9.26 2.44
CA CYS A 78 -3.92 10.28 3.40
C CYS A 78 -4.65 11.48 2.77
N PRO A 79 -4.02 12.28 1.91
CA PRO A 79 -4.66 13.46 1.32
C PRO A 79 -5.80 13.10 0.35
N LEU A 80 -5.81 11.89 -0.22
CA LEU A 80 -6.94 11.40 -1.01
C LEU A 80 -8.18 11.22 -0.15
N LEU A 81 -8.02 10.57 1.01
CA LEU A 81 -9.09 10.37 1.96
C LEU A 81 -9.59 11.69 2.53
N ASP A 82 -8.69 12.64 2.81
CA ASP A 82 -9.07 13.99 3.24
C ASP A 82 -9.94 14.68 2.16
N ARG A 83 -9.58 14.55 0.88
CA ARG A 83 -10.36 15.11 -0.23
C ARG A 83 -11.72 14.44 -0.39
N VAL A 84 -11.77 13.10 -0.38
CA VAL A 84 -13.02 12.33 -0.52
C VAL A 84 -14.02 12.67 0.59
N LYS A 85 -13.53 12.93 1.81
CA LYS A 85 -14.38 13.33 2.95
C LYS A 85 -15.16 14.64 2.73
N HIS A 86 -14.64 15.52 1.88
CA HIS A 86 -15.26 16.81 1.57
C HIS A 86 -16.14 16.77 0.32
N LEU A 87 -16.18 15.66 -0.42
CA LEU A 87 -17.05 15.52 -1.58
C LEU A 87 -18.50 15.24 -1.13
N PRO A 88 -19.50 15.94 -1.69
CA PRO A 88 -20.91 15.59 -1.52
C PRO A 88 -21.16 14.09 -1.84
N SER A 89 -21.99 13.41 -1.05
CA SER A 89 -22.26 11.96 -1.21
C SER A 89 -22.78 11.55 -2.58
N ASN A 90 -23.22 12.51 -3.40
CA ASN A 90 -23.72 12.30 -4.77
C ASN A 90 -22.88 12.98 -5.86
N SER A 91 -21.85 13.75 -5.52
CA SER A 91 -20.97 14.35 -6.54
C SER A 91 -20.04 13.28 -7.10
N SER A 92 -19.97 13.19 -8.43
CA SER A 92 -18.90 12.46 -9.09
C SER A 92 -17.57 13.18 -8.88
N TRP A 93 -16.51 12.43 -8.66
CA TRP A 93 -15.15 12.95 -8.64
C TRP A 93 -14.76 13.45 -10.07
N ASP A 94 -14.17 14.64 -10.22
CA ASP A 94 -13.72 15.16 -11.54
C ASP A 94 -12.31 14.65 -11.86
N CYS A 95 -12.26 13.44 -12.40
CA CYS A 95 -11.06 12.65 -12.57
C CYS A 95 -9.85 13.34 -13.22
N GLN A 96 -10.02 14.39 -14.02
CA GLN A 96 -8.90 14.98 -14.76
C GLN A 96 -8.15 15.97 -13.87
N ALA A 97 -8.89 16.87 -13.21
CA ALA A 97 -8.31 17.74 -12.18
C ALA A 97 -7.73 16.89 -11.04
N ASP A 98 -8.41 15.80 -10.70
CA ASP A 98 -8.00 14.93 -9.62
C ASP A 98 -6.83 14.02 -9.96
N ALA A 99 -6.73 13.54 -11.21
CA ALA A 99 -5.53 12.89 -11.70
C ALA A 99 -4.34 13.85 -11.67
N ILE A 100 -4.50 15.10 -12.10
CA ILE A 100 -3.45 16.12 -12.03
C ILE A 100 -3.04 16.35 -10.57
N ASP A 101 -3.98 16.55 -9.67
CA ASP A 101 -3.71 16.74 -8.24
C ASP A 101 -3.07 15.50 -7.61
N PHE A 102 -3.42 14.30 -8.08
CA PHE A 102 -2.77 13.04 -7.69
C PHE A 102 -1.34 12.99 -8.18
N VAL A 103 -1.09 13.37 -9.44
CA VAL A 103 0.25 13.47 -10.00
C VAL A 103 1.08 14.48 -9.23
N GLU A 104 0.53 15.66 -8.93
CA GLU A 104 1.18 16.64 -8.07
C GLU A 104 1.47 16.08 -6.68
N LEU A 105 0.54 15.33 -6.10
CA LEU A 105 0.72 14.69 -4.81
C LEU A 105 1.85 13.65 -4.84
N ILE A 106 1.91 12.84 -5.89
CA ILE A 106 2.98 11.87 -6.12
C ILE A 106 4.31 12.60 -6.26
N ASN A 107 4.38 13.67 -7.04
CA ASN A 107 5.59 14.47 -7.25
C ASN A 107 6.03 15.20 -5.97
N LYS A 108 5.08 15.77 -5.21
CA LYS A 108 5.29 16.27 -3.85
C LYS A 108 5.73 15.15 -2.91
N SER A 109 5.33 13.92 -3.18
CA SER A 109 5.79 12.75 -2.43
C SER A 109 7.20 12.33 -2.81
N GLU A 110 7.63 12.54 -4.06
CA GLU A 110 9.04 12.37 -4.46
C GLU A 110 9.95 13.41 -3.81
N SER A 111 9.45 14.63 -3.57
CA SER A 111 10.19 15.71 -2.89
C SER A 111 10.21 15.58 -1.37
N ILE A 112 9.51 14.59 -0.79
CA ILE A 112 9.58 14.30 0.64
C ILE A 112 11.03 14.08 1.03
N GLU A 113 11.42 14.58 2.20
CA GLU A 113 12.65 14.21 2.88
C GLU A 113 12.73 12.69 2.94
N LYS A 114 13.49 12.09 2.02
CA LYS A 114 13.59 10.64 1.80
C LYS A 114 13.86 9.90 3.12
N ASP A 115 14.55 10.57 4.03
CA ASP A 115 14.85 10.11 5.37
C ASP A 115 13.61 9.93 6.25
N GLN A 116 12.58 10.77 6.14
CA GLN A 116 11.32 10.58 6.84
C GLN A 116 10.60 9.29 6.38
N ILE A 117 10.49 9.06 5.06
CA ILE A 117 9.87 7.83 4.52
C ILE A 117 10.66 6.61 4.97
N ARG A 118 12.00 6.66 4.89
CA ARG A 118 12.88 5.61 5.39
C ARG A 118 12.66 5.38 6.88
N SER A 119 12.60 6.42 7.70
CA SER A 119 12.37 6.29 9.13
C SER A 119 11.02 5.64 9.44
N VAL A 120 9.95 6.02 8.72
CA VAL A 120 8.63 5.36 8.84
C VAL A 120 8.69 3.89 8.41
N GLN A 121 9.31 3.59 7.27
CA GLN A 121 9.49 2.23 6.79
C GLN A 121 10.29 1.37 7.78
N ALA A 122 11.35 1.93 8.37
CA ALA A 122 12.14 1.27 9.40
C ALA A 122 11.30 0.96 10.63
N ALA A 123 10.47 1.91 11.07
CA ALA A 123 9.54 1.72 12.18
C ALA A 123 8.51 0.63 11.86
N PHE A 124 7.91 0.64 10.67
CA PHE A 124 6.98 -0.39 10.20
C PHE A 124 7.63 -1.78 10.19
N ASN A 125 8.91 -1.83 9.84
CA ASN A 125 9.70 -3.06 9.83
C ASN A 125 10.01 -3.63 11.23
N THR A 126 9.67 -2.94 12.30
CA THR A 126 9.80 -3.44 13.68
C THR A 126 8.59 -4.19 14.19
N ILE A 127 7.53 -4.29 13.37
CA ILE A 127 6.30 -4.99 13.73
C ILE A 127 6.57 -6.44 14.18
N ILE A 128 5.86 -6.87 15.21
CA ILE A 128 5.86 -8.25 15.70
C ILE A 128 4.44 -8.71 16.00
N VAL A 129 4.19 -9.99 15.77
CA VAL A 129 2.97 -10.70 16.18
C VAL A 129 3.18 -11.22 17.60
N THR A 130 2.29 -10.84 18.52
CA THR A 130 2.37 -11.20 19.95
C THR A 130 1.33 -12.24 20.37
N SER A 131 0.36 -12.56 19.51
CA SER A 131 -0.62 -13.61 19.75
C SER A 131 -0.98 -14.30 18.43
N GLU A 132 -0.80 -15.62 18.38
CA GLU A 132 -1.20 -16.45 17.25
C GLU A 132 -2.69 -16.82 17.28
N LYS A 133 -3.41 -16.49 18.38
CA LYS A 133 -4.84 -16.76 18.52
C LYS A 133 -5.73 -15.78 17.73
N ILE A 134 -5.13 -14.91 16.93
CA ILE A 134 -5.86 -13.91 16.14
C ILE A 134 -6.17 -14.48 14.77
N SER A 135 -7.45 -14.44 14.40
CA SER A 135 -7.95 -15.01 13.15
C SER A 135 -7.37 -14.35 11.89
N ASP A 136 -7.08 -13.04 11.93
CA ASP A 136 -6.54 -12.32 10.77
C ASP A 136 -5.38 -11.38 11.15
N ILE A 137 -4.18 -11.96 11.26
CA ILE A 137 -2.95 -11.23 11.55
C ILE A 137 -2.66 -10.19 10.46
N SER A 138 -2.89 -10.52 9.18
CA SER A 138 -2.63 -9.63 8.05
C SER A 138 -3.46 -8.34 8.17
N GLN A 139 -4.75 -8.47 8.49
CA GLN A 139 -5.63 -7.33 8.73
C GLN A 139 -5.19 -6.51 9.96
N GLN A 140 -4.82 -7.13 11.08
CA GLN A 140 -4.34 -6.38 12.25
C GLN A 140 -3.07 -5.59 11.95
N LYS A 141 -2.14 -6.16 11.17
CA LYS A 141 -0.95 -5.44 10.72
C LYS A 141 -1.32 -4.22 9.90
N ILE A 142 -2.22 -4.36 8.92
CA ILE A 142 -2.65 -3.24 8.10
C ILE A 142 -3.37 -2.17 8.90
N ARG A 143 -4.24 -2.55 9.84
CA ARG A 143 -4.85 -1.61 10.78
C ARG A 143 -3.79 -0.84 11.58
N ALA A 144 -2.76 -1.52 12.08
CA ALA A 144 -1.69 -0.89 12.85
C ALA A 144 -0.89 0.11 12.01
N LEU A 145 -0.55 -0.24 10.76
CA LEU A 145 0.16 0.66 9.85
C LEU A 145 -0.71 1.85 9.43
N ALA A 146 -2.00 1.63 9.15
CA ALA A 146 -2.94 2.67 8.75
C ALA A 146 -3.23 3.67 9.89
N ALA A 147 -3.32 3.17 11.13
CA ALA A 147 -3.56 4.02 12.31
C ALA A 147 -2.44 5.04 12.57
N PHE A 148 -1.21 4.77 12.11
CA PHE A 148 -0.11 5.76 12.16
C PHE A 148 -0.44 7.06 11.43
N TYR A 149 -1.25 6.93 10.37
CA TYR A 149 -1.68 7.96 9.44
C TYR A 149 -3.12 8.43 9.70
N ASP A 150 -3.69 8.05 10.85
CA ASP A 150 -5.09 8.33 11.20
C ASP A 150 -6.10 7.75 10.20
N ILE A 151 -5.71 6.67 9.49
CA ILE A 151 -6.58 5.96 8.55
C ILE A 151 -7.19 4.74 9.24
N LYS A 152 -8.50 4.57 9.07
CA LYS A 152 -9.27 3.40 9.50
C LYS A 152 -9.48 2.43 8.34
N ILE A 153 -9.51 1.14 8.66
CA ILE A 153 -9.93 0.07 7.75
C ILE A 153 -11.40 -0.23 8.03
N LEU A 154 -12.28 0.11 7.10
CA LEU A 154 -13.73 -0.12 7.26
C LEU A 154 -14.13 -1.54 6.88
N TYR A 155 -13.49 -2.06 5.85
CA TYR A 155 -13.81 -3.36 5.27
C TYR A 155 -12.52 -3.99 4.73
N SER A 156 -12.47 -5.32 4.71
CA SER A 156 -11.43 -6.08 4.06
C SER A 156 -12.10 -7.23 3.33
N THR A 157 -11.70 -7.48 2.09
CA THR A 157 -12.13 -8.69 1.39
C THR A 157 -11.56 -9.93 2.07
N ASP A 158 -12.13 -11.09 1.74
CA ASP A 158 -11.47 -12.37 1.99
C ASP A 158 -10.08 -12.40 1.33
N GLU A 159 -9.25 -13.31 1.81
CA GLU A 159 -7.94 -13.57 1.22
C GLU A 159 -8.07 -14.36 -0.06
N TYR A 160 -7.28 -14.00 -1.07
CA TYR A 160 -7.19 -14.76 -2.32
C TYR A 160 -5.77 -15.25 -2.53
N VAL A 161 -5.65 -16.51 -2.93
CA VAL A 161 -4.39 -17.07 -3.39
C VAL A 161 -4.11 -16.56 -4.81
N ILE A 162 -2.89 -16.07 -5.03
CA ILE A 162 -2.40 -15.60 -6.32
C ILE A 162 -1.92 -16.83 -7.12
N GLU A 163 -2.87 -17.46 -7.81
CA GLU A 163 -2.63 -18.61 -8.69
C GLU A 163 -2.08 -18.16 -10.06
N GLU A 164 -1.32 -19.02 -10.73
CA GLU A 164 -0.89 -18.77 -12.11
C GLU A 164 -2.05 -19.03 -13.10
N GLY A 165 -2.17 -18.17 -14.11
CA GLY A 165 -3.10 -18.35 -15.24
C GLY A 165 -4.37 -17.49 -15.20
N GLU A 166 -5.20 -17.64 -16.24
CA GLU A 166 -6.39 -16.81 -16.53
C GLU A 166 -7.46 -16.85 -15.42
N ASN A 167 -7.48 -17.92 -14.62
CA ASN A 167 -8.42 -18.07 -13.52
C ASN A 167 -8.22 -17.02 -12.42
N PHE A 168 -6.97 -16.65 -12.11
CA PHE A 168 -6.69 -15.61 -11.13
C PHE A 168 -7.10 -14.24 -11.65
N GLU A 169 -6.81 -13.92 -12.92
CA GLU A 169 -7.22 -12.67 -13.56
C GLU A 169 -8.73 -12.47 -13.48
N ARG A 170 -9.50 -13.47 -13.93
CA ARG A 170 -10.95 -13.40 -13.91
C ARG A 170 -11.51 -13.20 -12.49
N LYS A 171 -11.06 -14.01 -11.52
CA LYS A 171 -11.51 -13.91 -10.11
C LYS A 171 -11.17 -12.54 -9.52
N PHE A 172 -9.96 -12.04 -9.77
CA PHE A 172 -9.50 -10.75 -9.24
C PHE A 172 -10.29 -9.57 -9.83
N LEU A 173 -10.50 -9.57 -11.15
CA LEU A 173 -11.28 -8.53 -11.82
C LEU A 173 -12.76 -8.55 -11.39
N GLU A 174 -13.34 -9.74 -11.19
CA GLU A 174 -14.70 -9.89 -10.66
C GLU A 174 -14.84 -9.29 -9.25
N GLN A 175 -13.87 -9.56 -8.37
CA GLN A 175 -13.83 -8.97 -7.03
C GLN A 175 -13.77 -7.44 -7.08
N ILE A 176 -12.87 -6.88 -7.88
CA ILE A 176 -12.74 -5.42 -8.02
C ILE A 176 -14.02 -4.82 -8.61
N LYS A 177 -14.66 -5.50 -9.57
CA LYS A 177 -15.94 -5.06 -10.17
C LYS A 177 -17.04 -4.94 -9.11
N ASN A 178 -17.04 -5.79 -8.08
CA ASN A 178 -18.04 -5.78 -7.02
C ASN A 178 -17.73 -4.83 -5.85
N LEU A 179 -16.56 -4.19 -5.83
CA LEU A 179 -16.25 -3.18 -4.81
C LEU A 179 -17.17 -1.96 -4.94
N ASN A 180 -17.48 -1.32 -3.81
CA ASN A 180 -18.15 -0.03 -3.81
C ASN A 180 -17.18 1.09 -4.24
N GLN A 181 -17.69 2.32 -4.33
CA GLN A 181 -16.82 3.49 -4.48
C GLN A 181 -15.96 3.68 -3.23
N GLY A 182 -14.71 4.11 -3.42
CA GLY A 182 -13.81 4.41 -2.32
C GLY A 182 -12.34 4.30 -2.67
N VAL A 183 -11.51 4.52 -1.65
CA VAL A 183 -10.06 4.35 -1.70
C VAL A 183 -9.70 3.05 -1.01
N TYR A 184 -8.98 2.20 -1.71
CA TYR A 184 -8.63 0.85 -1.29
C TYR A 184 -7.11 0.69 -1.22
N LEU A 185 -6.63 0.10 -0.13
CA LEU A 185 -5.29 -0.47 -0.07
C LEU A 185 -5.35 -1.91 -0.58
N VAL A 186 -4.59 -2.19 -1.63
CA VAL A 186 -4.43 -3.54 -2.16
C VAL A 186 -3.10 -4.07 -1.64
N ARG A 187 -3.12 -5.14 -0.86
CA ARG A 187 -1.93 -5.71 -0.26
C ARG A 187 -1.78 -7.17 -0.65
N ALA A 188 -0.65 -7.46 -1.31
CA ALA A 188 -0.20 -8.81 -1.57
C ALA A 188 0.98 -9.16 -0.66
N ILE A 189 1.00 -10.35 -0.08
CA ILE A 189 2.03 -10.81 0.87
C ILE A 189 2.55 -12.19 0.51
N GLN A 190 3.80 -12.44 0.88
CA GLN A 190 4.34 -13.78 1.03
C GLN A 190 4.34 -14.10 2.53
N GLU A 191 3.60 -15.13 2.91
CA GLU A 191 3.60 -15.62 4.28
C GLU A 191 4.95 -16.25 4.62
N ALA A 192 5.32 -16.17 5.90
CA ALA A 192 6.53 -16.81 6.40
C ALA A 192 6.40 -17.06 7.88
N ASP A 193 6.98 -18.16 8.36
CA ASP A 193 7.06 -18.39 9.80
C ASP A 193 8.20 -17.58 10.42
N ASN A 194 7.91 -16.31 10.68
CA ASN A 194 8.80 -15.39 11.36
C ASN A 194 7.98 -14.50 12.31
N ARG A 195 8.66 -13.65 13.09
CA ARG A 195 8.01 -12.73 14.04
C ARG A 195 6.94 -11.81 13.45
N LYS A 196 6.95 -11.57 12.13
CA LYS A 196 5.99 -10.72 11.40
C LYS A 196 4.88 -11.52 10.73
N LYS A 197 5.01 -12.85 10.68
CA LYS A 197 4.25 -13.77 9.83
C LYS A 197 4.22 -13.36 8.35
N GLU A 198 5.30 -12.73 7.87
CA GLU A 198 5.42 -12.20 6.50
C GLU A 198 6.91 -12.05 6.14
N SER A 199 7.33 -12.60 4.99
CA SER A 199 8.67 -12.40 4.44
C SER A 199 8.74 -11.17 3.54
N ARG A 200 7.73 -10.98 2.69
CA ARG A 200 7.65 -9.94 1.67
C ARG A 200 6.21 -9.44 1.54
N GLY A 201 6.09 -8.20 1.10
CA GLY A 201 4.80 -7.59 0.85
C GLY A 201 4.90 -6.53 -0.22
N HIS A 202 3.79 -6.30 -0.92
CA HIS A 202 3.60 -5.22 -1.85
C HIS A 202 2.27 -4.53 -1.55
N SER A 203 2.26 -3.21 -1.57
CA SER A 203 1.09 -2.41 -1.26
C SER A 203 0.89 -1.36 -2.31
N THR A 204 -0.32 -1.29 -2.84
CA THR A 204 -0.74 -0.37 -3.89
C THR A 204 -2.08 0.27 -3.52
N ILE A 205 -2.42 1.37 -4.18
CA ILE A 205 -3.69 2.07 -3.96
C ILE A 205 -4.58 1.88 -5.19
N TYR A 206 -5.81 1.46 -4.95
CA TYR A 206 -6.86 1.37 -5.95
C TYR A 206 -7.98 2.32 -5.57
N ILE A 207 -8.49 3.07 -6.53
CA ILE A 207 -9.55 4.06 -6.31
C ILE A 207 -10.66 3.74 -7.27
N LYS A 208 -11.87 3.59 -6.73
CA LYS A 208 -13.07 3.35 -7.50
C LYS A 208 -14.02 4.52 -7.34
N ASP A 209 -14.30 5.21 -8.43
CA ASP A 209 -15.32 6.23 -8.53
C ASP A 209 -16.42 5.80 -9.53
N LYS A 210 -17.56 6.51 -9.57
CA LYS A 210 -18.62 6.28 -10.57
C LYS A 210 -18.12 6.41 -11.99
N LYS A 211 -17.26 7.40 -12.24
CA LYS A 211 -16.81 7.71 -13.60
C LYS A 211 -15.56 6.93 -13.96
N GLU A 212 -14.64 6.78 -13.01
CA GLU A 212 -13.29 6.31 -13.30
C GLU A 212 -12.68 5.47 -12.19
N GLU A 213 -11.63 4.75 -12.58
CA GLU A 213 -10.84 3.94 -11.66
C GLU A 213 -9.36 4.29 -11.83
N LEU A 214 -8.70 4.55 -10.71
CA LEU A 214 -7.28 4.87 -10.68
C LEU A 214 -6.51 3.79 -9.93
N TYR A 215 -5.25 3.59 -10.33
CA TYR A 215 -4.36 2.63 -9.74
C TYR A 215 -2.97 3.23 -9.55
N PHE A 216 -2.47 3.18 -8.32
CA PHE A 216 -1.13 3.63 -7.99
C PHE A 216 -0.31 2.47 -7.42
N ASP A 217 0.77 2.10 -8.14
CA ASP A 217 1.79 1.19 -7.66
C ASP A 217 3.09 1.99 -7.41
N PRO A 218 3.66 1.97 -6.18
CA PRO A 218 4.94 2.62 -5.89
C PRO A 218 6.11 2.25 -6.82
N ARG A 219 6.02 1.18 -7.60
CA ARG A 219 7.03 0.77 -8.58
C ARG A 219 6.75 1.27 -9.99
N LEU A 220 5.49 1.54 -10.32
CA LEU A 220 5.06 1.81 -11.69
C LEU A 220 4.52 3.23 -11.87
N GLY A 221 4.12 3.90 -10.78
CA GLY A 221 3.46 5.19 -10.79
C GLY A 221 1.93 5.08 -10.82
N LEU A 222 1.29 6.13 -11.34
CA LEU A 222 -0.16 6.28 -11.41
C LEU A 222 -0.68 5.92 -12.80
N TYR A 223 -1.77 5.16 -12.82
CA TYR A 223 -2.49 4.77 -14.02
C TYR A 223 -3.98 5.04 -13.86
N LYS A 224 -4.59 5.55 -14.91
CA LYS A 224 -6.02 5.46 -15.15
C LYS A 224 -6.33 4.08 -15.71
N LEU A 225 -7.21 3.35 -15.05
CA LEU A 225 -7.63 2.04 -15.53
C LEU A 225 -8.67 2.22 -16.63
N ASN A 226 -8.42 1.56 -17.76
CA ASN A 226 -9.38 1.40 -18.85
C ASN A 226 -10.27 0.17 -18.59
N GLU A 227 -11.22 -0.09 -19.49
CA GLU A 227 -12.16 -1.22 -19.39
C GLU A 227 -11.47 -2.58 -19.16
N GLN A 228 -10.25 -2.76 -19.69
CA GLN A 228 -9.52 -4.01 -19.59
C GLN A 228 -8.78 -4.18 -18.26
N LYS A 229 -8.51 -3.09 -17.51
CA LYS A 229 -7.79 -3.08 -16.22
C LYS A 229 -6.48 -3.88 -16.20
N LYS A 230 -5.91 -4.12 -17.39
CA LYS A 230 -4.79 -5.04 -17.60
C LYS A 230 -3.55 -4.63 -16.81
N VAL A 231 -3.28 -3.33 -16.72
CA VAL A 231 -2.15 -2.79 -15.95
C VAL A 231 -2.24 -3.15 -14.46
N PHE A 232 -3.44 -3.13 -13.88
CA PHE A 232 -3.63 -3.47 -12.47
C PHE A 232 -3.30 -4.95 -12.24
N PHE A 233 -3.86 -5.84 -13.07
CA PHE A 233 -3.55 -7.25 -13.01
C PHE A 233 -2.06 -7.55 -13.24
N GLU A 234 -1.48 -7.01 -14.30
CA GLU A 234 -0.06 -7.21 -14.64
C GLU A 234 0.89 -6.69 -13.57
N SER A 235 0.52 -5.61 -12.87
CA SER A 235 1.27 -5.08 -11.73
C SER A 235 1.30 -6.07 -10.57
N ILE A 236 0.15 -6.62 -10.18
CA ILE A 236 0.02 -7.62 -9.11
C ILE A 236 0.72 -8.92 -9.49
N TYR A 237 0.47 -9.43 -10.69
CA TYR A 237 1.09 -10.65 -11.20
C TYR A 237 2.61 -10.48 -11.42
N GLY A 238 3.05 -9.30 -11.83
CA GLY A 238 4.46 -8.93 -11.86
C GLY A 238 5.09 -8.98 -10.48
N SER A 239 4.40 -8.48 -9.45
CA SER A 239 4.83 -8.61 -8.04
C SER A 239 4.89 -10.05 -7.57
N LYS A 240 3.93 -10.90 -7.95
CA LYS A 240 3.97 -12.35 -7.70
C LYS A 240 5.28 -12.94 -8.21
N ARG A 241 5.62 -12.73 -9.48
CA ARG A 241 6.85 -13.30 -10.07
C ARG A 241 8.14 -12.79 -9.44
N ILE A 242 8.20 -11.50 -9.11
CA ILE A 242 9.42 -10.88 -8.57
C ILE A 242 9.61 -11.22 -7.09
N TYR A 243 8.54 -11.16 -6.31
CA TYR A 243 8.61 -11.27 -4.86
C TYR A 243 8.09 -12.59 -4.31
N ASN A 244 7.52 -13.46 -5.14
CA ASN A 244 6.83 -14.67 -4.73
C ASN A 244 5.73 -14.41 -3.68
N LEU A 245 4.86 -13.43 -3.94
CA LEU A 245 3.71 -13.14 -3.08
C LEU A 245 2.65 -14.23 -3.29
N ASP A 246 1.98 -14.69 -2.24
CA ASP A 246 1.06 -15.83 -2.36
C ASP A 246 -0.38 -15.42 -2.14
N ASN A 247 -0.61 -14.42 -1.29
CA ASN A 247 -1.93 -14.01 -0.87
C ASN A 247 -2.17 -12.53 -1.16
N ILE A 248 -3.40 -12.17 -1.51
CA ILE A 248 -3.84 -10.78 -1.72
C ILE A 248 -5.14 -10.48 -0.97
N LYS A 249 -5.19 -9.30 -0.35
CA LYS A 249 -6.39 -8.70 0.27
C LYS A 249 -6.57 -7.27 -0.19
N ILE A 250 -7.83 -6.82 -0.20
CA ILE A 250 -8.21 -5.44 -0.53
C ILE A 250 -8.90 -4.83 0.68
N HIS A 251 -8.42 -3.68 1.13
CA HIS A 251 -8.89 -3.01 2.34
C HIS A 251 -9.49 -1.64 2.00
N LEU A 252 -10.76 -1.42 2.35
CA LEU A 252 -11.41 -0.11 2.20
C LEU A 252 -10.91 0.84 3.30
N LEU A 253 -10.40 2.00 2.88
CA LEU A 253 -9.81 3.01 3.76
C LEU A 253 -10.81 4.13 4.06
N SER A 254 -10.66 4.76 5.22
CA SER A 254 -11.45 5.93 5.64
C SER A 254 -10.68 6.80 6.64
N LYS A 255 -11.07 8.07 6.79
CA LYS A 255 -10.52 9.02 7.77
C LYS A 255 -11.63 9.68 8.60
#